data_AF-A0A4S3KT79-F1
#
_entry.id   AF-A0A4S3KT79-F1
#
_cell.length_a   1.000
_cell.length_b   1.000
_cell.length_c   1.000
_cell.angle_alpha   90.00
_cell.angle_beta   90.00
_cell.angle_gamma   90.00
#
_symmetry.space_group_name_H-M   'P 1'
#
loop_
_entity.id
_entity.type
_entity.pdbx_description
1 polymer ?
#
loop_
_entity_poly.entity_id
_entity_poly.type
_entity_poly.pdbx_seq_one_letter_code
_entity_poly.pdbx_strand_id
1 'polypeptide(L)'
;MTMRIPRLLLRFASLALFAPLTLTASSGAAPLPDNSVYRIPALTLRDQQGDVFSFASLRGEPRLVSMFYGSCKMVCPLLIENIKRIEQAVAARGAAPLPVVLVSFDPEHDDVAMLARVAANHHLSAPLYRLTTPISGDYGALAAVLGIAYRPLPDGGYAHNTVVALLDGEGRVLATTDAAGKPDPAFVAAVVMVAAH
;
A
#
# COMPACT_ATOMS: atom_id res chain seq x y z
N MET A 1 56.47 73.91 36.81
CA MET A 1 56.29 72.68 37.60
C MET A 1 54.82 72.25 37.44
N THR A 2 54.55 70.95 37.23
CA THR A 2 53.25 70.26 36.96
C THR A 2 52.53 70.65 35.65
N MET A 3 52.52 69.92 34.52
CA MET A 3 52.41 68.50 34.13
C MET A 3 50.96 67.95 33.98
N ARG A 4 50.56 67.76 32.70
CA ARG A 4 49.59 66.80 32.07
C ARG A 4 48.13 66.83 32.60
N ILE A 5 47.06 66.52 31.84
CA ILE A 5 46.76 65.38 30.94
C ILE A 5 45.53 65.78 30.07
N PRO A 6 45.43 65.42 28.76
CA PRO A 6 44.20 65.61 27.99
C PRO A 6 43.24 64.40 28.13
N ARG A 7 41.93 64.69 28.19
CA ARG A 7 40.85 63.71 28.33
C ARG A 7 40.58 63.01 26.99
N LEU A 8 40.77 61.70 26.97
CA LEU A 8 40.44 60.81 25.86
C LEU A 8 38.92 60.57 25.79
N LEU A 9 38.29 60.99 24.70
CA LEU A 9 36.89 60.71 24.37
C LEU A 9 36.79 59.32 23.75
N LEU A 10 36.08 58.39 24.40
CA LEU A 10 35.78 57.07 23.86
C LEU A 10 34.38 57.11 23.21
N ARG A 11 34.32 57.01 21.87
CA ARG A 11 33.08 56.82 21.12
C ARG A 11 32.82 55.32 20.95
N PHE A 12 31.73 54.82 21.51
CA PHE A 12 31.22 53.47 21.23
C PHE A 12 30.39 53.50 19.95
N ALA A 13 30.83 52.77 18.91
CA ALA A 13 30.08 52.53 17.69
C ALA A 13 29.47 51.12 17.76
N SER A 14 28.14 51.04 17.85
CA SER A 14 27.40 49.78 17.89
C SER A 14 27.07 49.33 16.46
N LEU A 15 27.70 48.23 16.02
CA LEU A 15 27.43 47.58 14.73
C LEU A 15 26.31 46.56 14.91
N ALA A 16 25.12 46.82 14.36
CA ALA A 16 24.00 45.88 14.37
C ALA A 16 24.17 44.86 13.22
N LEU A 17 24.40 43.58 13.58
CA LEU A 17 24.56 42.48 12.64
C LEU A 17 23.17 41.88 12.32
N PHE A 18 22.67 42.07 11.10
CA PHE A 18 21.51 41.34 10.57
C PHE A 18 22.01 40.01 9.99
N ALA A 19 21.68 38.89 10.64
CA ALA A 19 21.94 37.55 10.11
C ALA A 19 20.72 37.05 9.30
N PRO A 20 20.90 36.49 8.09
CA PRO A 20 19.81 35.96 7.29
C PRO A 20 19.37 34.59 7.84
N LEU A 21 18.07 34.45 8.12
CA LEU A 21 17.46 33.21 8.57
C LEU A 21 17.23 32.29 7.35
N THR A 22 18.10 31.31 7.15
CA THR A 22 17.92 30.28 6.13
C THR A 22 16.89 29.25 6.61
N LEU A 23 15.64 29.40 6.16
CA LEU A 23 14.58 28.44 6.40
C LEU A 23 14.83 27.18 5.54
N THR A 24 15.41 26.15 6.15
CA THR A 24 15.52 24.82 5.54
C THR A 24 14.21 24.06 5.78
N ALA A 25 13.31 24.08 4.80
CA ALA A 25 12.12 23.24 4.82
C ALA A 25 12.52 21.79 4.54
N SER A 26 12.63 20.98 5.60
CA SER A 26 12.81 19.54 5.48
C SER A 26 11.47 18.91 5.08
N SER A 27 11.29 18.56 3.81
CA SER A 27 10.14 17.77 3.34
C SER A 27 10.38 16.30 3.69
N GLY A 28 10.33 15.97 4.99
CA GLY A 28 10.22 14.59 5.44
C GLY A 28 8.76 14.17 5.32
N ALA A 29 8.46 13.18 4.48
CA ALA A 29 7.13 12.58 4.43
C ALA A 29 6.70 12.19 5.86
N ALA A 30 5.47 12.56 6.25
CA ALA A 30 4.96 12.25 7.58
C ALA A 30 5.09 10.74 7.87
N PRO A 31 5.46 10.33 9.10
CA PRO A 31 5.61 8.93 9.44
C PRO A 31 4.31 8.14 9.17
N LEU A 32 4.45 6.88 8.77
CA LEU A 32 3.32 6.00 8.57
C LEU A 32 2.58 5.73 9.90
N PRO A 33 1.24 5.62 9.88
CA PRO A 33 0.46 5.24 11.06
C PRO A 33 0.87 3.88 11.61
N ASP A 34 0.74 3.68 12.92
CA ASP A 34 1.21 2.45 13.56
C ASP A 34 0.55 1.18 13.03
N ASN A 35 -0.72 1.28 12.64
CA ASN A 35 -1.53 0.20 12.08
C ASN A 35 -1.52 0.15 10.54
N SER A 36 -0.58 0.82 9.88
CA SER A 36 -0.45 0.79 8.43
C SER A 36 0.21 -0.49 7.94
N VAL A 37 -0.40 -1.15 6.96
CA VAL A 37 0.21 -2.30 6.27
C VAL A 37 1.51 -1.94 5.54
N TYR A 38 1.74 -0.66 5.24
CA TYR A 38 2.97 -0.18 4.61
C TYR A 38 4.17 -0.18 5.57
N ARG A 39 3.96 -0.44 6.87
CA ARG A 39 5.05 -0.65 7.84
C ARG A 39 5.65 -2.05 7.79
N ILE A 40 5.08 -2.98 7.01
CA ILE A 40 5.63 -4.32 6.86
C ILE A 40 7.09 -4.20 6.35
N PRO A 41 8.08 -4.68 7.12
CA PRO A 41 9.48 -4.39 6.82
C PRO A 41 9.91 -4.89 5.45
N ALA A 42 10.44 -3.97 4.65
CA ALA A 42 11.10 -4.25 3.37
C ALA A 42 10.32 -5.17 2.41
N LEU A 43 8.98 -5.12 2.46
CA LEU A 43 8.13 -5.88 1.53
C LEU A 43 8.28 -5.28 0.13
N THR A 44 9.03 -5.98 -0.72
CA THR A 44 9.22 -5.61 -2.12
C THR A 44 8.47 -6.60 -2.98
N LEU A 45 7.72 -6.07 -3.93
CA LEU A 45 6.84 -6.81 -4.81
C LEU A 45 7.32 -6.69 -6.26
N ARG A 46 7.12 -7.74 -7.04
CA ARG A 46 7.23 -7.72 -8.49
C ARG A 46 5.87 -8.04 -9.10
N ASP A 47 5.40 -7.24 -10.04
CA ASP A 47 4.09 -7.46 -10.67
C ASP A 47 4.14 -8.30 -11.96
N GLN A 48 2.96 -8.49 -12.57
CA GLN A 48 2.79 -9.27 -13.79
C GLN A 48 3.40 -8.64 -15.05
N GLN A 49 3.81 -7.37 -14.99
CA GLN A 49 4.61 -6.71 -16.04
C GLN A 49 6.12 -6.84 -15.77
N GLY A 50 6.51 -7.34 -14.59
CA GLY A 50 7.89 -7.44 -14.15
C GLY A 50 8.38 -6.20 -13.38
N ASP A 51 7.50 -5.22 -13.12
CA ASP A 51 7.87 -4.00 -12.41
C ASP A 51 8.09 -4.31 -10.93
N VAL A 52 9.22 -3.82 -10.41
CA VAL A 52 9.62 -4.01 -9.01
C VAL A 52 9.38 -2.74 -8.22
N PHE A 53 8.72 -2.85 -7.08
CA PHE A 53 8.37 -1.72 -6.24
C PHE A 53 8.24 -2.13 -4.76
N SER A 54 8.44 -1.16 -3.86
CA SER A 54 8.17 -1.35 -2.44
C SER A 54 6.66 -1.31 -2.20
N PHE A 55 6.12 -2.21 -1.39
CA PHE A 55 4.70 -2.15 -1.02
C PHE A 55 4.33 -0.81 -0.38
N ALA A 56 5.25 -0.19 0.36
CA ALA A 56 5.05 1.14 0.94
C ALA A 56 4.97 2.28 -0.09
N SER A 57 5.46 2.08 -1.32
CA SER A 57 5.35 3.09 -2.38
C SER A 57 3.92 3.23 -2.93
N LEU A 58 3.00 2.38 -2.49
CA LEU A 58 1.58 2.44 -2.79
C LEU A 58 0.82 3.43 -1.89
N ARG A 59 1.50 4.06 -0.93
CA ARG A 59 0.91 5.13 -0.11
C ARG A 59 0.43 6.28 -1.00
N GLY A 60 -0.73 6.84 -0.66
CA GLY A 60 -1.29 8.06 -1.25
C GLY A 60 -2.70 7.89 -1.80
N GLU A 61 -3.11 6.66 -2.10
CA GLU A 61 -4.44 6.36 -2.66
C GLU A 61 -5.07 5.13 -1.99
N PRO A 62 -6.39 5.12 -1.79
CA PRO A 62 -7.10 3.94 -1.29
C PRO A 62 -7.07 2.82 -2.32
N ARG A 63 -7.10 1.57 -1.83
CA ARG A 63 -7.00 0.38 -2.69
C ARG A 63 -7.65 -0.84 -2.07
N LEU A 64 -7.97 -1.82 -2.91
CA LEU A 64 -8.31 -3.16 -2.47
C LEU A 64 -7.04 -4.02 -2.45
N VAL A 65 -6.85 -4.79 -1.38
CA VAL A 65 -5.73 -5.74 -1.25
C VAL A 65 -6.27 -7.11 -0.85
N SER A 66 -5.77 -8.14 -1.51
CA SER A 66 -6.00 -9.54 -1.15
C SER A 66 -4.74 -10.35 -1.43
N MET A 67 -4.71 -11.59 -0.94
CA MET A 67 -3.68 -12.55 -1.31
C MET A 67 -4.26 -13.70 -2.12
N PHE A 68 -3.42 -14.35 -2.91
CA PHE A 68 -3.79 -15.46 -3.79
C PHE A 68 -2.58 -16.36 -4.07
N TYR A 69 -2.76 -17.38 -4.89
CA TYR A 69 -1.65 -18.07 -5.56
C TYR A 69 -2.10 -18.59 -6.93
N GLY A 70 -1.21 -18.57 -7.91
CA GLY A 70 -1.53 -18.72 -9.33
C GLY A 70 -1.90 -20.15 -9.75
N SER A 71 -1.43 -21.16 -9.02
CA SER A 71 -1.75 -22.56 -9.31
C SER A 71 -3.13 -23.01 -8.81
N CYS A 72 -3.81 -22.20 -7.98
CA CYS A 72 -5.14 -22.51 -7.43
C CYS A 72 -6.20 -22.68 -8.53
N LYS A 73 -6.91 -23.80 -8.52
CA LYS A 73 -7.91 -24.13 -9.56
C LYS A 73 -9.36 -23.83 -9.18
N MET A 74 -9.64 -23.48 -7.93
CA MET A 74 -11.02 -23.31 -7.47
C MET A 74 -11.24 -22.00 -6.71
N VAL A 75 -10.52 -21.78 -5.62
CA VAL A 75 -10.83 -20.68 -4.70
C VAL A 75 -10.37 -19.32 -5.23
N CYS A 76 -9.15 -19.22 -5.78
CA CYS A 76 -8.66 -17.95 -6.33
C CYS A 76 -9.46 -17.43 -7.55
N PRO A 77 -9.92 -18.26 -8.49
CA PRO A 77 -10.86 -17.82 -9.52
C PRO A 77 -12.12 -17.17 -8.93
N LEU A 78 -12.68 -17.73 -7.85
CA LEU A 78 -13.86 -17.16 -7.18
C LEU A 78 -13.55 -15.83 -6.50
N LEU A 79 -12.40 -15.70 -5.83
CA LEU A 79 -11.91 -14.44 -5.26
C LEU A 79 -11.86 -13.34 -6.33
N ILE A 80 -11.23 -13.60 -7.47
CA ILE A 80 -11.09 -12.63 -8.56
C ILE A 80 -12.45 -12.19 -9.11
N GLU A 81 -13.35 -13.15 -9.35
CA GLU A 81 -14.70 -12.84 -9.83
C GLU A 81 -15.52 -12.06 -8.78
N ASN A 82 -15.28 -12.28 -7.50
CA ASN A 82 -15.95 -11.53 -6.44
C ASN A 82 -15.41 -10.11 -6.30
N ILE A 83 -14.10 -9.87 -6.51
CA ILE A 83 -13.55 -8.52 -6.61
C ILE A 83 -14.21 -7.76 -7.77
N LYS A 84 -14.32 -8.37 -8.95
CA LYS A 84 -15.03 -7.76 -10.09
C LYS A 84 -16.50 -7.45 -9.77
N ARG A 85 -17.19 -8.34 -9.04
CA ARG A 85 -18.57 -8.08 -8.60
C ARG A 85 -18.66 -6.92 -7.61
N ILE A 86 -17.67 -6.78 -6.71
CA ILE A 86 -17.56 -5.60 -5.83
C ILE A 86 -17.42 -4.34 -6.69
N GLU A 87 -16.50 -4.32 -7.66
CA GLU A 87 -16.29 -3.17 -8.55
C GLU A 87 -17.55 -2.82 -9.35
N GLN A 88 -18.26 -3.82 -9.89
CA GLN A 88 -19.54 -3.61 -10.58
C GLN A 88 -20.60 -2.98 -9.66
N ALA A 89 -20.69 -3.44 -8.41
CA ALA A 89 -21.63 -2.89 -7.44
C ALA A 89 -21.26 -1.46 -7.00
N VAL A 90 -19.97 -1.15 -6.92
CA VAL A 90 -19.45 0.21 -6.68
C VAL A 90 -19.79 1.13 -7.86
N ALA A 91 -19.54 0.68 -9.09
CA ALA A 91 -19.85 1.43 -10.31
C ALA A 91 -21.35 1.69 -10.47
N ALA A 92 -22.20 0.70 -10.13
CA ALA A 92 -23.65 0.86 -10.13
C ALA A 92 -24.15 1.93 -9.14
N ARG A 93 -23.32 2.32 -8.17
CA ARG A 93 -23.58 3.42 -7.22
C ARG A 93 -22.91 4.74 -7.61
N GLY A 94 -22.32 4.82 -8.81
CA GLY A 94 -21.72 6.04 -9.36
C GLY A 94 -20.31 6.36 -8.86
N ALA A 95 -19.63 5.41 -8.18
CA ALA A 95 -18.25 5.57 -7.74
C ALA A 95 -17.27 4.87 -8.69
N ALA A 96 -16.06 5.41 -8.80
CA ALA A 96 -14.99 4.80 -9.59
C ALA A 96 -14.44 3.52 -8.91
N PRO A 97 -13.96 2.53 -9.68
CA PRO A 97 -13.26 1.38 -9.10
C PRO A 97 -11.94 1.83 -8.47
N LEU A 98 -11.54 1.15 -7.38
CA LEU A 98 -10.26 1.38 -6.73
C LEU A 98 -9.18 0.45 -7.32
N PRO A 99 -7.90 0.87 -7.32
CA PRO A 99 -6.78 -0.02 -7.62
C PRO A 99 -6.81 -1.29 -6.77
N VAL A 100 -6.47 -2.43 -7.38
CA VAL A 100 -6.45 -3.76 -6.77
C VAL A 100 -5.03 -4.30 -6.78
N VAL A 101 -4.54 -4.75 -5.61
CA VAL A 101 -3.28 -5.47 -5.48
C VAL A 101 -3.55 -6.88 -4.97
N LEU A 102 -3.19 -7.87 -5.78
CA LEU A 102 -3.24 -9.28 -5.41
C LEU A 102 -1.81 -9.75 -5.14
N VAL A 103 -1.50 -10.11 -3.88
CA VAL A 103 -0.15 -10.56 -3.50
C VAL A 103 -0.11 -12.08 -3.40
N SER A 104 0.82 -12.70 -4.12
CA SER A 104 1.02 -14.15 -4.03
C SER A 104 1.56 -14.54 -2.65
N PHE A 105 1.04 -15.63 -2.08
CA PHE A 105 1.67 -16.32 -0.94
C PHE A 105 2.46 -17.57 -1.36
N ASP A 106 2.65 -17.80 -2.66
CA ASP A 106 3.45 -18.88 -3.23
C ASP A 106 4.54 -18.31 -4.18
N PRO A 107 5.49 -17.51 -3.65
CA PRO A 107 6.49 -16.83 -4.47
C PRO A 107 7.48 -17.78 -5.17
N GLU A 108 7.55 -19.05 -4.75
CA GLU A 108 8.41 -20.07 -5.37
C GLU A 108 7.88 -20.51 -6.75
N HIS A 109 6.57 -20.42 -6.97
CA HIS A 109 5.92 -20.88 -8.21
C HIS A 109 5.26 -19.75 -9.01
N ASP A 110 4.88 -18.65 -8.34
CA ASP A 110 4.22 -17.51 -8.97
C ASP A 110 5.24 -16.48 -9.50
N ASP A 111 5.90 -16.85 -10.59
CA ASP A 111 6.77 -15.95 -11.35
C ASP A 111 5.98 -14.96 -12.24
N VAL A 112 6.67 -14.01 -12.87
CA VAL A 112 6.06 -13.01 -13.76
C VAL A 112 5.21 -13.67 -14.86
N ALA A 113 5.66 -14.79 -15.41
CA ALA A 113 4.95 -15.48 -16.47
C ALA A 113 3.64 -16.11 -15.95
N MET A 114 3.64 -16.65 -14.73
CA MET A 114 2.45 -17.16 -14.07
C MET A 114 1.46 -16.03 -13.77
N LEU A 115 1.93 -14.94 -13.15
CA LEU A 115 1.10 -13.77 -12.85
C LEU A 115 0.46 -13.20 -14.13
N ALA A 116 1.22 -13.10 -15.22
CA ALA A 116 0.73 -12.63 -16.51
C ALA A 116 -0.32 -13.57 -17.11
N ARG A 117 -0.14 -14.89 -16.99
CA ARG A 117 -1.15 -15.88 -17.40
C ARG A 117 -2.45 -15.75 -16.61
N VAL A 118 -2.36 -15.61 -15.28
CA VAL A 118 -3.55 -15.40 -14.43
C VAL A 118 -4.26 -14.11 -14.82
N ALA A 119 -3.52 -13.02 -14.97
CA ALA A 119 -4.07 -11.73 -15.40
C ALA A 119 -4.78 -11.83 -16.76
N ALA A 120 -4.17 -12.48 -17.75
CA ALA A 120 -4.77 -12.68 -19.06
C ALA A 120 -6.04 -13.53 -19.00
N ASN A 121 -6.00 -14.68 -18.32
CA ASN A 121 -7.14 -15.59 -18.20
C ASN A 121 -8.35 -14.93 -17.52
N HIS A 122 -8.09 -14.02 -16.58
CA HIS A 122 -9.13 -13.30 -15.85
C HIS A 122 -9.38 -11.88 -16.38
N HIS A 123 -8.78 -11.46 -17.49
CA HIS A 123 -8.97 -10.12 -18.07
C HIS A 123 -8.64 -8.98 -17.09
N LEU A 124 -7.55 -9.14 -16.34
CA LEU A 124 -7.08 -8.19 -15.33
C LEU A 124 -5.98 -7.32 -15.94
N SER A 125 -6.25 -6.03 -16.10
CA SER A 125 -5.35 -5.08 -16.76
C SER A 125 -4.77 -4.05 -15.79
N ALA A 126 -3.49 -3.75 -15.95
CA ALA A 126 -2.86 -2.60 -15.31
C ALA A 126 -3.41 -1.27 -15.91
N PRO A 127 -3.40 -0.16 -15.15
CA PRO A 127 -2.92 -0.04 -13.77
C PRO A 127 -3.93 -0.49 -12.70
N LEU A 128 -5.18 -0.78 -13.08
CA LEU A 128 -6.24 -1.12 -12.13
C LEU A 128 -5.91 -2.39 -11.33
N TYR A 129 -5.36 -3.41 -11.98
CA TYR A 129 -4.96 -4.66 -11.33
C TYR A 129 -3.44 -4.86 -11.37
N ARG A 130 -2.84 -5.07 -10.19
CA ARG A 130 -1.47 -5.54 -10.03
C ARG A 130 -1.46 -6.89 -9.33
N LEU A 131 -1.11 -7.94 -10.06
CA LEU A 131 -0.86 -9.27 -9.52
C LEU A 131 0.62 -9.34 -9.22
N THR A 132 0.98 -9.65 -7.99
CA THR A 132 2.35 -9.51 -7.52
C THR A 132 2.86 -10.76 -6.84
N THR A 133 4.18 -10.92 -6.87
CA THR A 133 4.91 -11.92 -6.09
C THR A 133 5.90 -11.20 -5.17
N PRO A 134 5.96 -11.54 -3.87
CA PRO A 134 6.98 -11.03 -2.97
C PRO A 134 8.38 -11.45 -3.43
N ILE A 135 9.29 -10.50 -3.57
CA ILE A 135 10.72 -10.78 -3.83
C ILE A 135 11.60 -10.62 -2.58
N SER A 136 11.10 -9.89 -1.58
CA SER A 136 11.73 -9.75 -0.26
C SER A 136 10.71 -9.29 0.77
N GLY A 137 11.04 -9.42 2.06
CA GLY A 137 10.23 -8.93 3.17
C GLY A 137 9.17 -9.93 3.64
N ASP A 138 8.46 -9.55 4.70
CA ASP A 138 7.55 -10.46 5.41
C ASP A 138 6.11 -10.41 4.86
N TYR A 139 5.85 -11.19 3.81
CA TYR A 139 4.49 -11.35 3.28
C TYR A 139 3.58 -12.19 4.20
N GLY A 140 4.13 -12.91 5.17
CA GLY A 140 3.37 -13.58 6.22
C GLY A 140 2.73 -12.58 7.19
N ALA A 141 3.46 -11.51 7.54
CA ALA A 141 2.91 -10.39 8.29
C ALA A 141 1.78 -9.69 7.52
N LEU A 142 1.87 -9.58 6.19
CA LEU A 142 0.76 -9.08 5.37
C LEU A 142 -0.47 -9.98 5.53
N ALA A 143 -0.31 -11.30 5.36
CA ALA A 143 -1.39 -12.26 5.59
C ALA A 143 -2.02 -12.10 6.98
N ALA A 144 -1.20 -11.98 8.03
CA ALA A 144 -1.67 -11.82 9.39
C ALA A 144 -2.50 -10.53 9.58
N VAL A 145 -2.04 -9.39 9.05
CA VAL A 145 -2.77 -8.12 9.15
C VAL A 145 -4.07 -8.15 8.35
N LEU A 146 -4.08 -8.81 7.20
CA LEU A 146 -5.27 -8.95 6.37
C LEU A 146 -6.25 -10.03 6.88
N GLY A 147 -5.89 -10.81 7.91
CA GLY A 147 -6.69 -11.92 8.41
C GLY A 147 -6.75 -13.12 7.44
N ILE A 148 -5.72 -13.28 6.61
CA ILE A 148 -5.59 -14.38 5.66
C ILE A 148 -4.76 -15.49 6.30
N ALA A 149 -5.38 -16.66 6.47
CA ALA A 149 -4.73 -17.87 6.91
C ALA A 149 -4.56 -18.81 5.71
N TYR A 150 -3.35 -19.32 5.54
CA TYR A 150 -3.05 -20.33 4.53
C TYR A 150 -2.07 -21.37 5.09
N ARG A 151 -2.14 -22.60 4.58
CA ARG A 151 -1.16 -23.65 4.87
C ARG A 151 -0.95 -24.54 3.64
N PRO A 152 0.28 -25.01 3.40
CA PRO A 152 0.54 -25.96 2.32
C PRO A 152 -0.15 -27.30 2.60
N LEU A 153 -0.46 -28.01 1.53
CA LEU A 153 -1.03 -29.35 1.52
C LEU A 153 -0.05 -30.34 0.86
N PRO A 154 -0.15 -31.66 1.16
CA PRO A 154 0.76 -32.66 0.60
C PRO A 154 0.73 -32.78 -0.93
N ASP A 155 -0.33 -32.33 -1.58
CA ASP A 155 -0.52 -32.34 -3.04
C ASP A 155 0.06 -31.12 -3.74
N GLY A 156 0.77 -30.24 -3.00
CA GLY A 156 1.30 -28.97 -3.51
C GLY A 156 0.27 -27.84 -3.56
N GLY A 157 -0.97 -28.09 -3.15
CA GLY A 157 -1.98 -27.04 -2.98
C GLY A 157 -1.87 -26.32 -1.64
N TYR A 158 -2.81 -25.39 -1.42
CA TYR A 158 -2.93 -24.67 -0.15
C TYR A 158 -4.37 -24.73 0.35
N ALA A 159 -4.54 -24.98 1.65
CA ALA A 159 -5.79 -24.67 2.33
C ALA A 159 -5.73 -23.21 2.78
N HIS A 160 -6.69 -22.39 2.36
CA HIS A 160 -6.70 -20.96 2.68
C HIS A 160 -8.12 -20.40 2.76
N ASN A 161 -8.30 -19.27 3.45
CA ASN A 161 -9.50 -18.43 3.34
C ASN A 161 -9.31 -17.35 2.25
N THR A 162 -10.38 -16.61 1.95
CA THR A 162 -10.36 -15.51 0.98
C THR A 162 -10.87 -14.25 1.63
N VAL A 163 -10.00 -13.24 1.75
CA VAL A 163 -10.35 -11.94 2.32
C VAL A 163 -9.95 -10.84 1.35
N VAL A 164 -10.86 -9.91 1.10
CA VAL A 164 -10.54 -8.63 0.44
C VAL A 164 -10.55 -7.54 1.50
N ALA A 165 -9.46 -6.80 1.60
CA ALA A 165 -9.33 -5.65 2.49
C ALA A 165 -9.43 -4.35 1.71
N LEU A 166 -10.17 -3.38 2.27
CA LEU A 166 -10.17 -2.00 1.84
C LEU A 166 -9.15 -1.22 2.65
N LEU A 167 -8.17 -0.62 1.99
CA LEU A 167 -7.16 0.24 2.60
C LEU A 167 -7.44 1.72 2.32
N ASP A 168 -7.15 2.58 3.29
CA ASP A 168 -7.00 4.02 3.05
C ASP A 168 -5.66 4.33 2.36
N GLY A 169 -5.47 5.60 1.95
CA GLY A 169 -4.21 6.05 1.32
C GLY A 169 -2.98 5.95 2.22
N GLU A 170 -3.16 5.80 3.53
CA GLU A 170 -2.08 5.61 4.50
C GLU A 170 -1.85 4.12 4.83
N GLY A 171 -2.58 3.20 4.20
CA GLY A 171 -2.45 1.76 4.38
C GLY A 171 -3.15 1.21 5.62
N ARG A 172 -4.10 1.94 6.21
CA ARG A 172 -4.94 1.40 7.29
C ARG A 172 -6.05 0.53 6.71
N VAL A 173 -6.30 -0.63 7.30
CA VAL A 173 -7.44 -1.47 6.96
C VAL A 173 -8.72 -0.82 7.50
N LEU A 174 -9.60 -0.38 6.60
CA LEU A 174 -10.88 0.25 6.94
C LEU A 174 -12.00 -0.78 7.08
N ALA A 175 -11.97 -1.81 6.23
CA ALA A 175 -12.93 -2.90 6.23
C ALA A 175 -12.32 -4.14 5.59
N THR A 176 -12.87 -5.31 5.92
CA THR A 176 -12.59 -6.57 5.25
C THR A 176 -13.89 -7.28 4.91
N THR A 177 -13.87 -8.10 3.87
CA THR A 177 -14.98 -9.00 3.53
C THR A 177 -14.44 -10.38 3.20
N ASP A 178 -15.19 -11.42 3.58
CA ASP A 178 -15.01 -12.74 2.97
C ASP A 178 -15.34 -12.63 1.47
N ALA A 179 -14.46 -13.18 0.64
CA ALA A 179 -14.59 -13.16 -0.81
C ALA A 179 -14.90 -14.55 -1.42
N ALA A 180 -15.49 -15.47 -0.65
CA ALA A 180 -16.00 -16.75 -1.14
C ALA A 180 -17.42 -16.65 -1.71
N GLY A 181 -18.16 -15.58 -1.40
CA GLY A 181 -19.60 -15.45 -1.66
C GLY A 181 -20.01 -14.20 -2.46
N LYS A 182 -21.29 -13.81 -2.34
CA LYS A 182 -21.79 -12.56 -2.92
C LYS A 182 -21.12 -11.36 -2.23
N PRO A 183 -20.87 -10.24 -2.93
CA PRO A 183 -20.37 -9.02 -2.30
C PRO A 183 -21.23 -8.61 -1.10
N ASP A 184 -20.59 -8.39 0.05
CA ASP A 184 -21.25 -7.83 1.22
C ASP A 184 -21.69 -6.38 0.93
N PRO A 185 -22.99 -6.05 1.02
CA PRO A 185 -23.48 -4.69 0.83
C PRO A 185 -22.82 -3.65 1.73
N ALA A 186 -22.43 -4.02 2.96
CA ALA A 186 -21.75 -3.12 3.89
C ALA A 186 -20.33 -2.81 3.41
N PHE A 187 -19.60 -3.83 2.95
CA PHE A 187 -18.28 -3.65 2.34
C PHE A 187 -18.36 -2.78 1.08
N VAL A 188 -19.31 -3.05 0.17
CA VAL A 188 -19.52 -2.24 -1.05
C VAL A 188 -19.80 -0.78 -0.68
N ALA A 189 -20.62 -0.53 0.35
CA ALA A 189 -20.89 0.83 0.81
C ALA A 189 -19.62 1.52 1.35
N ALA A 190 -18.77 0.80 2.08
CA ALA A 190 -17.48 1.33 2.53
C ALA A 190 -16.56 1.69 1.36
N VAL A 191 -16.48 0.83 0.33
CA VAL A 191 -15.69 1.12 -0.87
C VAL A 191 -16.23 2.37 -1.59
N VAL A 192 -17.54 2.50 -1.75
CA VAL A 192 -18.18 3.67 -2.37
C VAL A 192 -17.86 4.96 -1.61
N MET A 193 -17.93 4.93 -0.27
CA MET A 193 -17.58 6.11 0.54
C MET A 193 -16.13 6.52 0.35
N VAL A 194 -15.21 5.56 0.30
CA VAL A 194 -13.77 5.83 0.13
C VAL A 194 -13.44 6.28 -1.28
N ALA A 195 -14.06 5.70 -2.31
CA ALA A 195 -13.83 6.04 -3.71
C ALA A 195 -14.42 7.40 -4.13
N ALA A 196 -15.25 8.02 -3.29
CA ALA A 196 -15.83 9.34 -3.53
C ALA A 196 -14.94 10.52 -3.07
N HIS A 197 -13.76 10.22 -2.49
CA HIS A 197 -12.80 11.18 -1.94
C HIS A 197 -11.43 11.02 -2.57
#